data_AF-A0A949TT48-F1
#
_entry.id   AF-A0A949TT48-F1
#
_cell.length_a   1.000
_cell.length_b   1.000
_cell.length_c   1.000
_cell.angle_alpha   90.00
_cell.angle_beta   90.00
_cell.angle_gamma   90.00
#
_symmetry.space_group_name_H-M   'P 1'
#
loop_
_entity.id
_entity.type
_entity.pdbx_description
1 polymer ?
#
loop_
_entity_poly.entity_id
_entity_poly.type
_entity_poly.pdbx_seq_one_letter_code
_entity_poly.pdbx_strand_id
1 'polypeptide(L)'
;MTSNTFNGLEILKIAILMEEEGREFYTNGAKYTTGKIKDFLLAAAGQEFIHKEQFSKLYDDLSSKKDESYEYLFDSEVTAYLKALIEDKVFDKKGQPEDAFKDLKSAIAYAIKSEKLTVEVYTKMYAGIANGEVKDVLHKLIAEEKAHVDYFEKLFNEMN
;
A
#
# COMPACT_ATOMS: atom_id res chain seq x y z
N MET A 1 -6.63 19.82 -19.00
CA MET A 1 -6.35 18.71 -18.06
C MET A 1 -7.16 18.99 -16.81
N THR A 2 -8.31 18.33 -16.63
CA THR A 2 -9.16 18.51 -15.45
C THR A 2 -8.37 18.04 -14.23
N SER A 3 -8.13 18.94 -13.29
CA SER A 3 -7.54 18.62 -11.99
C SER A 3 -8.55 17.79 -11.19
N ASN A 4 -8.55 16.47 -11.38
CA ASN A 4 -9.29 15.57 -10.50
C ASN A 4 -8.58 15.58 -9.14
N THR A 5 -9.00 16.50 -8.28
CA THR A 5 -8.55 16.55 -6.88
C THR A 5 -9.41 15.54 -6.13
N PHE A 6 -8.82 14.40 -5.76
CA PHE A 6 -9.51 13.41 -4.94
C PHE A 6 -9.86 14.02 -3.58
N ASN A 7 -11.04 13.69 -3.07
CA ASN A 7 -11.41 14.04 -1.71
C ASN A 7 -10.72 13.11 -0.69
N GLY A 8 -10.82 13.42 0.60
CA GLY A 8 -10.15 12.66 1.65
C GLY A 8 -10.57 11.19 1.73
N LEU A 9 -11.86 10.89 1.53
CA LEU A 9 -12.37 9.51 1.58
C LEU A 9 -11.94 8.71 0.35
N GLU A 10 -11.87 9.35 -0.83
CA GLU A 10 -11.32 8.72 -2.03
C GLU A 10 -9.83 8.38 -1.86
N ILE A 11 -9.04 9.28 -1.28
CA ILE A 11 -7.62 9.01 -0.97
C ILE A 11 -7.48 7.86 0.01
N LEU A 12 -8.28 7.84 1.08
CA LEU A 12 -8.28 6.73 2.04
C LEU A 12 -8.68 5.42 1.39
N LYS A 13 -9.69 5.44 0.50
CA LYS A 13 -10.09 4.25 -0.25
C LYS A 13 -8.96 3.73 -1.13
N ILE A 14 -8.25 4.61 -1.83
CA ILE A 14 -7.10 4.21 -2.64
C ILE A 14 -6.01 3.59 -1.76
N ALA A 15 -5.69 4.20 -0.62
CA ALA A 15 -4.70 3.67 0.31
C ALA A 15 -5.09 2.28 0.85
N ILE A 16 -6.35 2.08 1.27
CA ILE A 16 -6.88 0.77 1.70
C ILE A 16 -6.70 -0.29 0.61
N LEU A 17 -6.96 0.05 -0.65
CA LEU A 17 -6.81 -0.89 -1.77
C LEU A 17 -5.34 -1.24 -2.03
N MET A 18 -4.42 -0.28 -1.85
CA MET A 18 -2.97 -0.54 -1.97
C MET A 18 -2.49 -1.53 -0.91
N GLU A 19 -2.83 -1.28 0.36
CA GLU A 19 -2.45 -2.15 1.48
C GLU A 19 -3.06 -3.56 1.36
N GLU A 20 -4.29 -3.64 0.84
CA GLU A 20 -4.93 -4.93 0.58
C GLU A 20 -4.19 -5.73 -0.51
N GLU A 21 -3.76 -5.05 -1.59
CA GLU A 21 -3.00 -5.68 -2.66
C GLU A 21 -1.60 -6.12 -2.19
N GLY A 22 -0.89 -5.30 -1.43
CA GLY A 22 0.42 -5.66 -0.85
C GLY A 22 0.31 -6.84 0.10
N ARG A 23 -0.68 -6.84 1.00
CA ARG A 23 -0.99 -7.99 1.86
C ARG A 23 -1.27 -9.27 1.06
N GLU A 24 -2.10 -9.19 0.02
CA GLU A 24 -2.41 -10.34 -0.83
C GLU A 24 -1.16 -10.87 -1.53
N PHE A 25 -0.33 -9.97 -2.06
CA PHE A 25 0.92 -10.30 -2.73
C PHE A 25 1.85 -11.10 -1.81
N TYR A 26 2.14 -10.59 -0.62
CA TYR A 26 3.02 -11.27 0.34
C TYR A 26 2.40 -12.56 0.89
N THR A 27 1.10 -12.56 1.20
CA THR A 27 0.40 -13.77 1.68
C THR A 27 0.39 -14.87 0.61
N ASN A 28 0.22 -14.52 -0.66
CA ASN A 28 0.28 -15.48 -1.75
C ASN A 28 1.70 -16.02 -1.94
N GLY A 29 2.74 -15.18 -1.91
CA GLY A 29 4.13 -15.63 -1.94
C GLY A 29 4.48 -16.58 -0.79
N ALA A 30 3.97 -16.32 0.42
CA ALA A 30 4.20 -17.15 1.60
C ALA A 30 3.62 -18.58 1.48
N LYS A 31 2.62 -18.80 0.61
CA LYS A 31 2.04 -20.14 0.36
C LYS A 31 3.00 -21.08 -0.37
N TYR A 32 3.91 -20.53 -1.18
CA TYR A 32 4.80 -21.28 -2.06
C TYR A 32 6.26 -21.27 -1.60
N THR A 33 6.54 -20.70 -0.43
CA THR A 33 7.90 -20.54 0.12
C THR A 33 8.02 -21.21 1.49
N THR A 34 9.25 -21.39 1.97
CA THR A 34 9.54 -21.98 3.29
C THR A 34 10.70 -21.26 3.99
N GLY A 35 10.89 -21.54 5.28
CA GLY A 35 11.96 -20.97 6.09
C GLY A 35 11.95 -19.44 6.10
N LYS A 36 13.15 -18.83 6.05
CA LYS A 36 13.32 -17.38 6.17
C LYS A 36 12.53 -16.56 5.15
N ILE A 37 12.30 -17.09 3.94
CA ILE A 37 11.51 -16.40 2.90
C ILE A 37 10.06 -16.30 3.36
N LYS A 38 9.48 -17.41 3.80
CA LYS A 38 8.10 -17.45 4.29
C LYS A 38 7.92 -16.52 5.49
N ASP A 39 8.86 -16.56 6.44
CA ASP A 39 8.79 -15.73 7.65
C ASP A 39 8.85 -14.24 7.31
N PHE A 40 9.72 -13.84 6.39
CA PHE A 40 9.79 -12.47 5.87
C PHE A 40 8.47 -12.03 5.21
N LEU A 41 7.93 -12.85 4.31
CA LEU A 41 6.69 -12.53 3.60
C LEU A 41 5.50 -12.42 4.55
N LEU A 42 5.40 -13.30 5.54
CA LEU A 42 4.33 -13.21 6.55
C LEU A 42 4.46 -11.97 7.44
N ALA A 43 5.69 -11.57 7.77
CA ALA A 43 5.93 -10.34 8.51
C ALA A 43 5.52 -9.11 7.71
N ALA A 44 5.89 -9.04 6.42
CA ALA A 44 5.49 -7.96 5.52
C ALA A 44 3.97 -7.90 5.35
N ALA A 45 3.30 -9.03 5.09
CA ALA A 45 1.84 -9.12 5.04
C ALA A 45 1.15 -8.63 6.33
N GLY A 46 1.81 -8.80 7.48
CA GLY A 46 1.34 -8.32 8.77
C GLY A 46 1.39 -6.79 8.91
N GLN A 47 2.41 -6.14 8.33
CA GLN A 47 2.51 -4.67 8.32
C GLN A 47 1.40 -4.06 7.46
N GLU A 48 1.24 -4.56 6.24
CA GLU A 48 0.18 -4.14 5.30
C GLU A 48 -1.23 -4.28 5.92
N PHE A 49 -1.45 -5.34 6.70
CA PHE A 49 -2.70 -5.49 7.45
C PHE A 49 -2.90 -4.37 8.48
N ILE A 50 -1.86 -4.03 9.25
CA ILE A 50 -1.94 -2.95 10.25
C ILE A 50 -2.21 -1.60 9.56
N HIS A 51 -1.54 -1.32 8.44
CA HIS A 51 -1.73 -0.10 7.67
C HIS A 51 -3.15 0.00 7.10
N LYS A 52 -3.67 -1.08 6.51
CA LYS A 52 -5.07 -1.16 6.05
C LYS A 52 -6.05 -0.81 7.17
N GLU A 53 -5.85 -1.37 8.37
CA GLU A 53 -6.74 -1.12 9.51
C GLU A 53 -6.66 0.35 9.96
N GLN A 54 -5.48 0.97 9.93
CA GLN A 54 -5.33 2.40 10.25
C GLN A 54 -6.11 3.28 9.27
N PHE A 55 -6.01 3.02 7.97
CA PHE A 55 -6.77 3.77 6.96
C PHE A 55 -8.27 3.49 7.04
N SER A 56 -8.66 2.22 7.23
CA SER A 56 -10.08 1.82 7.33
C SER A 56 -10.75 2.49 8.52
N LYS A 57 -10.09 2.52 9.67
CA LYS A 57 -10.59 3.22 10.85
C LYS A 57 -10.81 4.71 10.58
N LEU A 58 -9.83 5.38 9.96
CA LEU A 58 -9.97 6.80 9.63
C LEU A 58 -11.09 7.05 8.59
N TYR A 59 -11.25 6.13 7.63
CA TYR A 59 -12.34 6.18 6.66
C TYR A 59 -13.71 6.13 7.35
N ASP A 60 -13.91 5.19 8.27
CA ASP A 60 -15.15 5.04 9.02
C ASP A 60 -15.43 6.27 9.91
N ASP A 61 -14.40 6.78 10.58
CA ASP A 61 -14.49 7.98 11.43
C ASP A 61 -14.84 9.24 10.61
N LEU A 62 -14.35 9.38 9.37
CA LEU A 62 -14.63 10.54 8.52
C LEU A 62 -15.96 10.41 7.76
N SER A 63 -16.32 9.21 7.31
CA SER A 63 -17.57 8.97 6.58
C SER A 63 -18.79 9.12 7.49
N SER A 64 -18.69 8.70 8.75
CA SER A 64 -19.78 8.86 9.74
C SER A 64 -20.07 10.32 10.13
N LYS A 65 -19.12 11.24 9.91
CA LYS A 65 -19.26 12.69 10.19
C LYS A 65 -19.83 13.47 9.01
N LYS A 66 -20.07 12.83 7.86
CA LYS A 66 -20.53 13.47 6.62
C LYS A 66 -22.03 13.25 6.45
N ASP A 67 -22.75 14.31 6.06
CA ASP A 67 -24.17 14.23 5.69
C ASP A 67 -24.38 13.59 4.29
N GLU A 68 -23.31 13.42 3.51
CA GLU A 68 -23.32 12.80 2.18
C GLU A 68 -22.96 11.31 2.25
N SER A 69 -23.68 10.48 1.50
CA SER A 69 -23.35 9.05 1.35
C SER A 69 -22.16 8.86 0.40
N TYR A 70 -21.15 8.14 0.87
CA TYR A 70 -19.99 7.71 0.07
C TYR A 70 -20.08 6.22 -0.29
N GLU A 71 -21.28 5.63 -0.31
CA GLU A 71 -21.51 4.21 -0.66
C GLU A 71 -20.95 3.85 -2.04
N TYR A 72 -20.89 4.81 -2.97
CA TYR A 72 -20.31 4.61 -4.30
C TYR A 72 -18.85 4.17 -4.26
N LEU A 73 -18.08 4.47 -3.20
CA LEU A 73 -16.70 4.02 -3.05
C LEU A 73 -16.57 2.51 -2.81
N PHE A 74 -17.68 1.83 -2.50
CA PHE A 74 -17.76 0.37 -2.40
C PHE A 74 -18.35 -0.28 -3.64
N ASP A 75 -18.80 0.51 -4.62
CA ASP A 75 -19.20 -0.01 -5.91
C ASP A 75 -18.00 -0.67 -6.61
N SER A 76 -18.28 -1.79 -7.28
CA SER A 76 -17.23 -2.60 -7.90
C SER A 76 -16.59 -1.92 -9.11
N GLU A 77 -17.35 -1.13 -9.88
CA GLU A 77 -16.83 -0.37 -11.01
C GLU A 77 -15.97 0.80 -10.52
N VAL A 78 -16.41 1.49 -9.47
CA VAL A 78 -15.62 2.57 -8.84
C VAL A 78 -14.33 2.02 -8.25
N THR A 79 -14.40 0.89 -7.54
CA THR A 79 -13.21 0.23 -6.99
C THR A 79 -12.24 -0.14 -8.11
N ALA A 80 -12.73 -0.73 -9.21
CA ALA A 80 -11.91 -1.08 -10.36
C ALA A 80 -11.28 0.16 -11.02
N TYR A 81 -12.03 1.27 -11.11
CA TYR A 81 -11.54 2.55 -11.62
C TYR A 81 -10.42 3.12 -10.75
N LEU A 82 -10.61 3.16 -9.43
CA LEU A 82 -9.60 3.65 -8.49
C LEU A 82 -8.33 2.79 -8.53
N LYS A 83 -8.47 1.46 -8.64
CA LYS A 83 -7.33 0.56 -8.87
C LYS A 83 -6.60 0.88 -10.17
N ALA A 84 -7.32 1.05 -11.28
CA ALA A 84 -6.72 1.36 -12.58
C ALA A 84 -5.93 2.68 -12.58
N LEU A 85 -6.35 3.67 -11.80
CA LEU A 85 -5.64 4.95 -11.66
C LEU A 85 -4.28 4.83 -10.97
N ILE A 86 -4.13 3.86 -10.05
CA ILE A 86 -2.88 3.60 -9.35
C ILE A 86 -2.08 2.46 -9.99
N GLU A 87 -2.68 1.64 -10.85
CA GLU A 87 -2.04 0.48 -11.47
C GLU A 87 -0.80 0.86 -12.28
N ASP A 88 -0.88 1.91 -13.11
CA ASP A 88 0.27 2.45 -13.86
C ASP A 88 1.38 3.05 -12.98
N LYS A 89 1.09 3.28 -11.70
CA LYS A 89 2.01 3.91 -10.74
C LYS A 89 2.62 2.87 -9.81
N VAL A 90 1.79 2.04 -9.18
CA VAL A 90 2.12 1.21 -8.00
C VAL A 90 2.34 -0.26 -8.36
N PHE A 91 1.58 -0.78 -9.30
CA PHE A 91 1.52 -2.23 -9.50
C PHE A 91 1.78 -2.57 -10.96
N ASP A 92 3.05 -2.86 -11.26
CA ASP A 92 3.38 -3.52 -12.52
C ASP A 92 2.90 -4.98 -12.45
N LYS A 93 1.60 -5.21 -12.73
CA LYS A 93 0.99 -6.55 -12.79
C LYS A 93 1.60 -7.46 -13.85
N LYS A 94 2.55 -6.97 -14.66
CA LYS A 94 3.25 -7.74 -15.69
C LYS A 94 4.48 -8.50 -15.16
N GLY A 95 4.95 -8.19 -13.95
CA GLY A 95 6.04 -8.94 -13.31
C GLY A 95 5.51 -10.23 -12.69
N GLN A 96 5.81 -11.38 -13.30
CA GLN A 96 5.39 -12.67 -12.77
C GLN A 96 5.88 -12.87 -11.32
N PRO A 97 5.01 -13.27 -10.37
CA PRO A 97 5.36 -13.52 -8.96
C PRO A 97 6.45 -14.59 -8.76
N GLU A 98 6.68 -15.44 -9.76
CA GLU A 98 7.60 -16.58 -9.69
C GLU A 98 9.05 -16.14 -9.43
N ASP A 99 9.51 -15.06 -10.08
CA ASP A 99 10.85 -14.52 -9.86
C ASP A 99 10.97 -13.72 -8.57
N ALA A 100 9.88 -13.09 -8.12
CA ALA A 100 9.89 -12.25 -6.92
C ALA A 100 10.16 -13.07 -5.64
N PHE A 101 9.79 -14.35 -5.62
CA PHE A 101 9.91 -15.20 -4.43
C PHE A 101 10.85 -16.40 -4.60
N LYS A 102 11.65 -16.43 -5.66
CA LYS A 102 12.59 -17.54 -5.93
C LYS A 102 13.65 -17.72 -4.83
N ASP A 103 14.06 -16.64 -4.20
CA ASP A 103 14.99 -16.62 -3.08
C ASP A 103 14.73 -15.40 -2.19
N LEU A 104 15.31 -15.40 -0.98
CA LEU A 104 15.13 -14.32 -0.01
C LEU A 104 15.62 -12.97 -0.54
N LYS A 105 16.67 -12.96 -1.36
CA LYS A 105 17.26 -11.75 -1.89
C LYS A 105 16.32 -11.05 -2.87
N SER A 106 15.66 -11.83 -3.72
CA SER A 106 14.68 -11.39 -4.70
C SER A 106 13.40 -10.91 -4.02
N ALA A 107 12.96 -11.60 -2.96
CA ALA A 107 11.82 -11.20 -2.15
C ALA A 107 12.05 -9.84 -1.47
N ILE A 108 13.23 -9.64 -0.87
CA ILE A 108 13.62 -8.38 -0.25
C ILE A 108 13.77 -7.27 -1.31
N ALA A 109 14.37 -7.56 -2.47
CA ALA A 109 14.50 -6.58 -3.55
C ALA A 109 13.13 -6.09 -4.04
N TYR A 110 12.16 -7.00 -4.17
CA TYR A 110 10.79 -6.65 -4.52
C TYR A 110 10.15 -5.78 -3.44
N ALA A 111 10.27 -6.18 -2.16
CA ALA A 111 9.74 -5.42 -1.04
C ALA A 111 10.27 -3.97 -1.04
N ILE A 112 11.59 -3.78 -1.19
CA ILE A 112 12.20 -2.44 -1.30
C ILE A 112 11.55 -1.61 -2.43
N LYS A 113 11.32 -2.22 -3.60
CA LYS A 113 10.68 -1.55 -4.73
C LYS A 113 9.24 -1.16 -4.39
N SER A 114 8.49 -2.08 -3.77
CA SER A 114 7.11 -1.85 -3.34
C SER A 114 7.03 -0.69 -2.34
N GLU A 115 7.82 -0.73 -1.27
CA GLU A 115 7.82 0.29 -0.22
C GLU A 115 8.17 1.69 -0.74
N LYS A 116 9.21 1.79 -1.59
CA LYS A 116 9.59 3.07 -2.21
C LYS A 116 8.45 3.67 -3.02
N LEU A 117 7.66 2.82 -3.64
CA LEU A 117 6.56 3.23 -4.49
C LEU A 117 5.33 3.62 -3.69
N THR A 118 5.04 2.90 -2.60
CA THR A 118 4.06 3.32 -1.57
C THR A 118 4.41 4.70 -1.03
N VAL A 119 5.68 4.95 -0.65
CA VAL A 119 6.17 6.26 -0.22
C VAL A 119 5.91 7.35 -1.26
N GLU A 120 6.19 7.08 -2.54
CA GLU A 120 5.97 8.05 -3.63
C GLU A 120 4.50 8.41 -3.77
N VAL A 121 3.61 7.41 -3.71
CA VAL A 121 2.17 7.61 -3.85
C VAL A 121 1.59 8.34 -2.65
N TYR A 122 1.91 7.92 -1.42
CA TYR A 122 1.44 8.60 -0.22
C TYR A 122 1.95 10.04 -0.14
N THR A 123 3.18 10.31 -0.58
CA THR A 123 3.72 11.67 -0.67
C THR A 123 2.90 12.54 -1.64
N LYS A 124 2.48 12.00 -2.79
CA LYS A 124 1.62 12.71 -3.75
C LYS A 124 0.21 12.95 -3.19
N MET A 125 -0.38 11.96 -2.54
CA MET A 125 -1.68 12.08 -1.86
C MET A 125 -1.63 13.16 -0.76
N TYR A 126 -0.57 13.15 0.05
CA TYR A 126 -0.34 14.13 1.10
C TYR A 126 -0.28 15.57 0.55
N ALA A 127 0.39 15.77 -0.58
CA ALA A 127 0.49 17.08 -1.23
C ALA A 127 -0.86 17.55 -1.81
N GLY A 128 -1.71 16.63 -2.27
CA GLY A 128 -2.98 16.92 -2.94
C GLY A 128 -4.18 17.10 -2.02
N ILE A 129 -4.09 16.72 -0.74
CA ILE A 129 -5.23 16.74 0.19
C ILE A 129 -5.23 17.99 1.09
N ALA A 130 -6.42 18.46 1.49
CA ALA A 130 -6.57 19.56 2.45
C ALA A 130 -6.94 19.09 3.87
N ASN A 131 -7.57 17.91 3.99
CA ASN A 131 -8.02 17.38 5.28
C ASN A 131 -6.83 17.05 6.19
N GLY A 132 -6.80 17.64 7.39
CA GLY A 132 -5.72 17.47 8.36
C GLY A 132 -5.59 16.06 8.94
N GLU A 133 -6.71 15.39 9.26
CA GLU A 133 -6.69 14.03 9.80
C GLU A 133 -6.10 13.03 8.77
N VAL A 134 -6.46 13.18 7.49
CA VAL A 134 -5.88 12.39 6.40
C VAL A 134 -4.39 12.68 6.22
N LYS A 135 -3.97 13.95 6.32
CA LYS A 135 -2.55 14.32 6.27
C LYS A 135 -1.75 13.68 7.40
N ASP A 136 -2.28 13.68 8.60
CA ASP A 136 -1.56 13.17 9.78
C ASP A 136 -1.33 11.66 9.67
N VAL A 137 -2.33 10.89 9.20
CA VAL A 137 -2.17 9.45 8.96
C VAL A 137 -1.20 9.19 7.82
N LEU A 138 -1.34 9.88 6.68
CA LEU A 138 -0.39 9.74 5.57
C LEU A 138 1.04 10.09 5.99
N HIS A 139 1.25 11.13 6.79
CA HIS A 139 2.57 11.53 7.25
C HIS A 139 3.24 10.44 8.10
N LYS A 140 2.48 9.81 9.01
CA LYS A 140 2.98 8.71 9.85
C LYS A 140 3.36 7.50 9.00
N LEU A 141 2.49 7.09 8.08
CA LEU A 141 2.74 5.94 7.23
C LEU A 141 3.88 6.19 6.24
N ILE A 142 4.00 7.38 5.67
CA ILE A 142 5.18 7.75 4.85
C ILE A 142 6.50 7.58 5.64
N ALA A 143 6.51 7.92 6.93
CA ALA A 143 7.69 7.74 7.77
C ALA A 143 7.96 6.26 8.07
N GLU A 144 6.90 5.48 8.29
CA GLU A 144 6.97 4.04 8.53
C GLU A 144 7.50 3.28 7.31
N GLU A 145 6.96 3.56 6.11
CA GLU A 145 7.43 2.90 4.88
C GLU A 145 8.86 3.28 4.51
N LYS A 146 9.29 4.51 4.81
CA LYS A 146 10.70 4.88 4.68
C LYS A 146 11.59 4.06 5.62
N ALA A 147 11.13 3.79 6.84
CA ALA A 147 11.87 2.93 7.77
C ALA A 147 11.89 1.48 7.29
N HIS A 148 10.82 0.98 6.66
CA HIS A 148 10.80 -0.33 6.00
C HIS A 148 11.81 -0.39 4.84
N VAL A 149 11.86 0.63 3.97
CA VAL A 149 12.88 0.73 2.91
C VAL A 149 14.29 0.64 3.50
N ASP A 150 14.61 1.47 4.49
CA ASP A 150 15.95 1.51 5.10
C ASP A 150 16.32 0.14 5.73
N TYR A 151 15.36 -0.49 6.40
CA TYR A 151 15.55 -1.80 7.02
C TYR A 151 15.77 -2.89 5.97
N PHE A 152 14.95 -2.94 4.92
CA PHE A 152 15.07 -3.93 3.86
C PHE A 152 16.33 -3.73 3.02
N GLU A 153 16.74 -2.49 2.74
CA GLU A 153 18.01 -2.19 2.07
C GLU A 153 19.22 -2.66 2.89
N LYS A 154 19.18 -2.47 4.21
CA LYS A 154 20.22 -3.00 5.11
C LYS A 154 20.29 -4.53 5.02
N LEU A 155 19.15 -5.22 5.14
CA LEU A 155 19.11 -6.68 5.00
C LEU A 155 19.63 -7.13 3.64
N PHE A 156 19.24 -6.46 2.55
CA PHE A 156 19.67 -6.78 1.20
C PHE A 156 21.20 -6.66 1.04
N ASN A 157 21.80 -5.62 1.64
CA ASN A 157 23.23 -5.37 1.57
C ASN A 157 24.05 -6.38 2.39
N GLU A 158 23.52 -6.87 3.51
CA GLU A 158 24.16 -7.90 4.36
C GLU A 158 24.14 -9.30 3.72
N MET A 159 23.37 -9.49 2.64
CA MET A 159 23.32 -10.74 1.87
C MET A 159 24.36 -10.81 0.73
N ASN A 160 25.22 -9.78 0.61
CA ASN A 160 26.32 -9.73 -0.36
C ASN A 160 27.66 -10.13 0.27
#